data_AF-A0A7Y8IVU2-F1
#
_entry.id   AF-A0A7Y8IVU2-F1
#
_cell.length_a   1.000
_cell.length_b   1.000
_cell.length_c   1.000
_cell.angle_alpha   90.00
_cell.angle_beta   90.00
_cell.angle_gamma   90.00
#
_symmetry.space_group_name_H-M   'P 1'
#
loop_
_entity.id
_entity.type
_entity.pdbx_description
1 polymer ?
#
loop_
_entity_poly.entity_id
_entity_poly.type
_entity_poly.pdbx_seq_one_letter_code
_entity_poly.pdbx_strand_id
1 'polypeptide(L)'
;MKKWVGFLILVFFIFLPMIHVPGQEKFLNPGELYDSSITLYYKGKYDEAIEGFSKIVQSVPTSTLVSYSQYMIGLCYLKMGKYEEAVQQLELYVKTYPDGDRIREAEKGIQIAKEYVKEKSSYPLTAAQPFMKKIPREGKDPKRRICAQISHLEGKNLEEVEKRVKELKNAGVNTILFRVFQNKGDRVYKFVATRQEEGVYFKTEHAPIVDDILGNISEIAHRNGLDIFAWVTTRYAHFGPEGPPEYRCKRYNFETRKIEIARGFNLFHPDVLKRLEGLFRDLGRYPIEGILFQDDLILYHNEDFSAEANQSFLKEFGYLPHPDIFYINPYQSESGKYYTKGYTDRFRSWANWKNRWLMNVAQQLMKAARETNPNLQFALNLYFEAILDDFNGMAWFSQTLSEALKNDFDYYAVMAYHRQAMRDRKIDLKEAMELMAVVAQKVVRSVGNPSKVLMKVQIFDWKNNEILPPKEVEGILNGILNHGEVSLAFFPYIEKFPLHSIKGKWVSPSK
;
A
#
# COMPACT_ATOMS: atom_id res chain seq x y z
N MET A 1 47.20 85.17 -1.27
CA MET A 1 47.07 85.29 0.21
C MET A 1 45.95 84.36 0.65
N LYS A 2 46.17 83.19 1.24
CA LYS A 2 46.56 82.90 2.64
C LYS A 2 47.07 81.44 2.69
N LYS A 3 48.37 81.21 2.91
CA LYS A 3 49.00 80.54 4.08
C LYS A 3 48.27 79.26 4.53
N TRP A 4 48.65 78.05 4.10
CA TRP A 4 49.71 77.16 4.65
C TRP A 4 49.79 77.10 6.18
N VAL A 5 49.37 75.97 6.75
CA VAL A 5 50.03 75.30 7.88
C VAL A 5 50.00 73.81 7.59
N GLY A 6 51.18 73.22 7.40
CA GLY A 6 51.35 71.80 7.18
C GLY A 6 51.38 71.01 8.49
N PHE A 7 51.13 69.72 8.37
CA PHE A 7 51.62 68.75 9.34
C PHE A 7 52.24 67.58 8.59
N LEU A 8 53.47 67.28 8.96
CA LEU A 8 54.38 66.33 8.34
C LEU A 8 54.40 65.11 9.26
N ILE A 9 53.93 63.93 8.80
CA ILE A 9 54.17 62.67 9.49
C ILE A 9 54.64 61.63 8.47
N LEU A 10 55.83 61.11 8.74
CA LEU A 10 56.56 60.10 7.98
C LEU A 10 55.74 58.84 7.70
N VAL A 11 55.78 58.35 6.46
CA VAL A 11 55.41 56.99 6.10
C VAL A 11 56.68 56.14 6.09
N PHE A 12 56.88 55.34 7.16
CA PHE A 12 57.85 54.25 7.16
C PHE A 12 57.16 53.00 6.60
N PHE A 13 57.61 52.53 5.43
CA PHE A 13 57.31 51.17 4.97
C PHE A 13 58.16 50.19 5.78
N ILE A 14 57.54 49.51 6.74
CA ILE A 14 58.11 48.31 7.36
C ILE A 14 57.26 47.13 6.87
N PHE A 15 57.85 46.30 6.03
CA PHE A 15 57.37 44.94 5.77
C PHE A 15 57.50 44.15 7.08
N LEU A 16 56.39 43.98 7.80
CA LEU A 16 56.26 42.99 8.88
C LEU A 16 55.69 41.70 8.28
N PRO A 17 56.28 40.53 8.60
CA PRO A 17 55.78 39.25 8.12
C PRO A 17 54.38 39.01 8.72
N MET A 18 53.46 38.47 7.91
CA MET A 18 52.19 37.96 8.42
C MET A 18 52.48 36.91 9.49
N ILE A 19 52.30 37.30 10.75
CA ILE A 19 52.16 36.36 11.86
C ILE A 19 50.84 35.63 11.60
N HIS A 20 50.95 34.37 11.22
CA HIS A 20 49.83 33.45 11.18
C HIS A 20 49.33 33.27 12.62
N VAL A 21 48.25 33.97 12.97
CA VAL A 21 47.51 33.73 14.21
C VAL A 21 46.73 32.43 14.01
N PRO A 22 47.03 31.34 14.74
CA PRO A 22 46.22 30.12 14.66
C PRO A 22 44.87 30.40 15.32
N GLY A 23 43.79 30.15 14.57
CA GLY A 23 42.45 29.90 15.10
C GLY A 23 41.74 31.10 15.74
N GLN A 24 40.97 31.83 14.94
CA GLN A 24 39.70 32.34 15.48
C GLN A 24 38.86 31.11 15.83
N GLU A 25 38.59 30.88 17.12
CA GLU A 25 37.52 29.99 17.54
C GLU A 25 36.24 30.44 16.83
N LYS A 26 35.76 29.60 15.91
CA LYS A 26 34.50 29.81 15.21
C LYS A 26 33.41 29.69 16.27
N PHE A 27 32.93 30.82 16.80
CA PHE A 27 31.82 30.84 17.75
C PHE A 27 30.69 29.98 17.19
N LEU A 28 30.37 28.87 17.86
CA LEU A 28 29.27 28.00 17.48
C LEU A 28 27.98 28.83 17.58
N ASN A 29 27.33 29.09 16.44
CA ASN A 29 25.99 29.66 16.43
C ASN A 29 24.99 28.55 16.81
N PRO A 30 24.36 28.58 18.00
CA PRO A 30 23.48 27.50 18.44
C PRO A 30 22.25 27.37 17.55
N GLY A 31 21.77 28.48 16.95
CA GLY A 31 20.64 28.48 16.03
C GLY A 31 20.95 27.76 14.72
N GLU A 32 22.10 28.03 14.11
CA GLU A 32 22.51 27.34 12.87
C GLU A 32 22.74 25.84 13.10
N LEU A 33 23.38 25.49 14.22
CA LEU A 33 23.60 24.09 14.58
C LEU A 33 22.28 23.39 14.87
N TYR A 34 21.34 24.09 15.50
CA TYR A 34 19.99 23.60 15.76
C TYR A 34 19.21 23.37 14.47
N ASP A 35 19.17 24.35 13.56
CA ASP A 35 18.46 24.26 12.28
C ASP A 35 19.03 23.13 11.41
N SER A 36 20.35 22.96 11.43
CA SER A 36 21.03 21.85 10.77
C SER A 36 20.62 20.50 11.37
N SER A 37 20.64 20.38 12.71
CA SER A 37 20.27 19.17 13.44
C SER A 37 18.79 18.80 13.24
N ILE A 38 17.91 19.78 13.21
CA ILE A 38 16.48 19.63 12.89
C ILE A 38 16.28 19.18 11.45
N THR A 39 17.02 19.75 10.49
CA THR A 39 16.99 19.31 9.09
C THR A 39 17.43 17.85 8.95
N LEU A 40 18.48 17.45 9.68
CA LEU A 40 18.95 16.06 9.72
C LEU A 40 17.91 15.11 10.33
N TYR A 41 17.25 15.53 11.41
CA TYR A 41 16.14 14.82 12.01
C TYR A 41 15.01 14.57 11.01
N TYR A 42 14.57 15.60 10.26
CA TYR A 42 13.52 15.45 9.24
C TYR A 42 13.95 14.64 8.01
N LYS A 43 15.25 14.53 7.74
CA LYS A 43 15.82 13.64 6.72
C LYS A 43 16.02 12.19 7.23
N GLY A 44 15.68 11.90 8.48
CA GLY A 44 15.83 10.58 9.09
C GLY A 44 17.26 10.21 9.49
N LYS A 45 18.20 11.16 9.45
CA LYS A 45 19.61 10.99 9.83
C LYS A 45 19.78 11.23 11.34
N TYR A 46 19.23 10.33 12.14
CA TYR A 46 19.08 10.54 13.59
C TYR A 46 20.40 10.53 14.35
N ASP A 47 21.38 9.70 13.98
CA ASP A 47 22.70 9.72 14.62
C ASP A 47 23.42 11.07 14.42
N GLU A 48 23.39 11.61 13.20
CA GLU A 48 23.97 12.93 12.88
C GLU A 48 23.20 14.06 13.59
N ALA A 49 21.87 13.94 13.71
CA ALA A 49 21.05 14.89 14.45
C ALA A 49 21.36 14.87 15.96
N ILE A 50 21.53 13.69 16.55
CA ILE A 50 21.93 13.52 17.96
C ILE A 50 23.30 14.19 18.19
N GLU A 51 24.26 14.02 17.28
CA GLU A 51 25.57 14.67 17.40
C GLU A 51 25.44 16.20 17.45
N GLY A 52 24.65 16.77 16.53
CA GLY A 52 24.41 18.21 16.47
C GLY A 52 23.68 18.76 17.71
N PHE A 53 22.61 18.08 18.16
CA PHE A 53 21.92 18.47 19.39
C PHE A 53 22.80 18.31 20.63
N SER A 54 23.63 17.26 20.70
CA SER A 54 24.56 17.04 21.82
C SER A 54 25.61 18.14 21.91
N LYS A 55 26.10 18.64 20.76
CA LYS A 55 27.02 19.79 20.72
C LYS A 55 26.38 21.06 21.29
N ILE A 56 25.09 21.30 21.05
CA ILE A 56 24.35 22.43 21.65
C ILE A 56 24.29 22.28 23.18
N VAL A 57 23.90 21.08 23.66
CA VAL A 57 23.78 20.78 25.09
C VAL A 57 25.12 20.91 25.83
N GLN A 58 26.23 20.52 25.19
CA GLN A 58 27.56 20.53 25.82
C GLN A 58 28.29 21.87 25.70
N SER A 59 28.20 22.53 24.55
CA SER A 59 29.08 23.67 24.23
C SER A 59 28.43 25.02 24.52
N VAL A 60 27.09 25.08 24.62
CA VAL A 60 26.36 26.33 24.81
C VAL A 60 25.24 26.18 25.87
N PRO A 61 25.60 25.82 27.12
CA PRO A 61 24.64 25.45 28.16
C PRO A 61 23.70 26.59 28.60
N THR A 62 24.01 27.84 28.25
CA THR A 62 23.16 29.02 28.54
C THR A 62 22.15 29.35 27.43
N SER A 63 22.15 28.60 26.31
CA SER A 63 21.22 28.84 25.20
C SER A 63 19.80 28.38 25.55
N THR A 64 18.79 29.14 25.10
CA THR A 64 17.37 28.75 25.19
C THR A 64 17.04 27.47 24.42
N LEU A 65 17.93 27.03 23.51
CA LEU A 65 17.76 25.83 22.70
C LEU A 65 18.22 24.55 23.41
N VAL A 66 18.86 24.65 24.58
CA VAL A 66 19.43 23.49 25.28
C VAL A 66 18.34 22.52 25.72
N SER A 67 17.27 23.03 26.34
CA SER A 67 16.15 22.19 26.81
C SER A 67 15.50 21.44 25.65
N TYR A 68 15.20 22.14 24.55
CA TYR A 68 14.61 21.52 23.37
C TYR A 68 15.58 20.55 22.69
N SER A 69 16.88 20.86 22.61
CA SER A 69 17.88 19.96 22.03
C SER A 69 18.00 18.66 22.83
N GLN A 70 17.95 18.73 24.17
CA GLN A 70 17.91 17.55 25.03
C GLN A 70 16.67 16.68 24.79
N TYR A 71 15.50 17.31 24.63
CA TYR A 71 14.28 16.61 24.22
C TYR A 71 14.43 15.94 22.85
N MET A 72 15.01 16.65 21.87
CA MET A 72 15.21 16.12 20.52
C MET A 72 16.16 14.92 20.47
N ILE A 73 17.17 14.85 21.34
CA ILE A 73 18.03 13.66 21.47
C ILE A 73 17.18 12.43 21.86
N GLY A 74 16.34 12.56 22.89
CA GLY A 74 15.42 11.49 23.29
C GLY A 74 14.44 11.09 22.20
N LEU A 75 13.93 12.08 21.44
CA LEU A 75 13.06 11.82 20.29
C LEU A 75 13.80 11.10 19.15
N CYS A 76 15.06 11.43 18.89
CA CYS A 76 15.88 10.72 17.91
C CYS A 76 16.05 9.23 18.28
N TYR A 77 16.37 8.92 19.54
CA TYR A 77 16.45 7.53 20.00
C TYR A 77 15.11 6.79 19.88
N LEU A 78 13.99 7.46 20.20
CA LEU A 78 12.65 6.93 19.95
C LEU A 78 12.44 6.60 18.46
N LYS A 79 12.82 7.51 17.55
CA LYS A 79 12.70 7.31 16.10
C LYS A 79 13.63 6.22 15.55
N MET A 80 14.73 5.95 16.24
CA MET A 80 15.67 4.87 15.94
C MET A 80 15.23 3.51 16.52
N GLY A 81 14.17 3.45 17.33
CA GLY A 81 13.73 2.23 18.03
C GLY A 81 14.67 1.79 19.15
N LYS A 82 15.56 2.69 19.60
CA LYS A 82 16.47 2.49 20.74
C LYS A 82 15.74 2.91 22.01
N TYR A 83 14.75 2.11 22.41
CA TYR A 83 13.75 2.49 23.42
C TYR A 83 14.36 2.69 24.81
N GLU A 84 15.33 1.86 25.18
CA GLU A 84 16.05 1.99 26.45
C GLU A 84 16.80 3.33 26.54
N GLU A 85 17.55 3.69 25.50
CA GLU A 85 18.24 4.99 25.41
C GLU A 85 17.25 6.16 25.32
N ALA A 86 16.12 5.96 24.64
CA ALA A 86 15.09 6.99 24.54
C ALA A 86 14.43 7.29 25.89
N VAL A 87 14.12 6.26 26.69
CA VAL A 87 13.64 6.43 28.07
C VAL A 87 14.65 7.24 28.87
N GLN A 88 15.94 6.87 28.82
CA GLN A 88 16.98 7.56 29.58
C GLN A 88 17.07 9.05 29.23
N GLN A 89 17.08 9.37 27.93
CA GLN A 89 17.26 10.76 27.47
C GLN A 89 16.01 11.62 27.70
N LEU A 90 14.82 11.05 27.57
CA LEU A 90 13.56 11.76 27.86
C LEU A 90 13.33 11.93 29.36
N GLU A 91 13.66 10.93 30.19
CA GLU A 91 13.62 11.07 31.65
C GLU A 91 14.62 12.13 32.13
N LEU A 92 15.81 12.17 31.52
CA LEU A 92 16.78 13.22 31.78
C LEU A 92 16.23 14.61 31.43
N TYR A 93 15.55 14.74 30.28
CA TYR A 93 14.88 15.99 29.91
C TYR A 93 13.81 16.39 30.94
N VAL A 94 12.90 15.49 31.30
CA VAL A 94 11.81 15.76 32.26
C VAL A 94 12.36 16.16 33.62
N LYS A 95 13.44 15.51 34.07
CA LYS A 95 14.08 15.79 35.36
C LYS A 95 14.84 17.12 35.37
N THR A 96 15.51 17.47 34.26
CA THR A 96 16.40 18.64 34.18
C THR A 96 15.63 19.91 33.84
N TYR A 97 14.53 19.79 33.08
CA TYR A 97 13.73 20.92 32.61
C TYR A 97 12.25 20.73 32.97
N PRO A 98 11.88 20.71 34.26
CA PRO A 98 10.51 20.40 34.70
C PRO A 98 9.43 21.34 34.14
N ASP A 99 9.82 22.56 33.74
CA ASP A 99 8.94 23.56 33.11
C ASP A 99 9.15 23.68 31.58
N GLY A 100 9.81 22.70 30.95
CA GLY A 100 10.10 22.75 29.51
C GLY A 100 8.86 22.55 28.62
N ASP A 101 8.84 23.20 27.45
CA ASP A 101 7.71 23.23 26.49
C ASP A 101 7.28 21.86 25.94
N ARG A 102 8.06 20.81 26.20
CA ARG A 102 7.85 19.43 25.70
C ARG A 102 7.69 18.38 26.80
N ILE A 103 7.36 18.77 28.03
CA ILE A 103 7.24 17.84 29.16
C ILE A 103 6.17 16.77 28.90
N ARG A 104 4.98 17.17 28.43
CA ARG A 104 3.89 16.22 28.14
C ARG A 104 4.25 15.26 27.01
N GLU A 105 4.96 15.74 26.00
CA GLU A 105 5.41 14.94 24.87
C GLU A 105 6.53 13.99 25.27
N ALA A 106 7.45 14.42 26.15
CA ALA A 106 8.49 13.59 26.70
C ALA A 106 7.92 12.47 27.59
N GLU A 107 6.97 12.76 28.47
CA GLU A 107 6.29 11.77 29.30
C GLU A 107 5.55 10.73 28.45
N LYS A 108 4.85 11.16 27.40
CA LYS A 108 4.25 10.25 26.41
C LYS A 108 5.30 9.38 25.74
N GLY A 109 6.42 9.98 25.31
CA GLY A 109 7.54 9.25 24.72
C GLY A 109 8.15 8.20 25.65
N ILE A 110 8.30 8.53 26.94
CA ILE A 110 8.76 7.61 27.99
C ILE A 110 7.77 6.46 28.16
N GLN A 111 6.47 6.75 28.23
CA GLN A 111 5.44 5.73 28.39
C GLN A 111 5.45 4.74 27.21
N ILE A 112 5.49 5.26 25.98
CA ILE A 112 5.60 4.45 24.75
C ILE A 112 6.84 3.56 24.83
N ALA A 113 8.01 4.15 25.09
CA ALA A 113 9.26 3.40 25.13
C ALA A 113 9.27 2.33 26.26
N LYS A 114 8.71 2.62 27.44
CA LYS A 114 8.58 1.65 28.54
C LYS A 114 7.62 0.52 28.24
N GLU A 115 6.51 0.79 27.56
CA GLU A 115 5.57 -0.23 27.12
C GLU A 115 6.26 -1.20 26.14
N TYR A 116 7.02 -0.67 25.19
CA TYR A 116 7.83 -1.47 24.26
C TYR A 116 8.88 -2.34 24.97
N VAL A 117 9.62 -1.79 25.94
CA VAL A 117 10.63 -2.54 26.72
C VAL A 117 9.97 -3.64 27.58
N LYS A 118 8.80 -3.34 28.17
CA LYS A 118 8.02 -4.28 28.98
C LYS A 118 7.43 -5.41 28.16
N GLU A 119 6.89 -5.11 26.97
CA GLU A 119 6.33 -6.11 26.06
C GLU A 119 7.40 -7.07 25.56
N LYS A 120 8.62 -6.58 25.29
CA LYS A 120 9.75 -7.43 24.86
C LYS A 120 10.28 -8.34 25.98
N SER A 121 10.09 -7.97 27.24
CA SER A 121 10.54 -8.74 28.41
C SER A 121 9.49 -9.74 28.93
N SER A 122 8.21 -9.60 28.56
CA SER A 122 7.10 -10.39 29.11
C SER A 122 6.66 -11.60 28.28
N TYR A 123 7.34 -11.93 27.18
CA TYR A 123 7.02 -13.12 26.37
C TYR A 123 8.25 -14.01 26.18
N PRO A 124 8.22 -15.26 26.67
CA PRO A 124 9.12 -16.28 26.15
C PRO A 124 8.89 -16.41 24.64
N LEU A 125 9.98 -16.30 23.88
CA LEU A 125 10.05 -16.60 22.45
C LEU A 125 9.71 -18.08 22.19
N THR A 126 8.41 -18.41 22.15
CA THR A 126 7.87 -19.72 21.71
C THR A 126 6.47 -19.46 21.17
N ALA A 127 6.09 -19.62 19.89
CA ALA A 127 6.78 -20.12 18.71
C ALA A 127 6.15 -19.46 17.46
N ALA A 128 6.82 -18.46 16.89
CA ALA A 128 6.87 -18.32 15.45
C ALA A 128 8.17 -19.00 15.04
N GLN A 129 8.15 -20.34 14.90
CA GLN A 129 9.29 -21.01 14.29
C GLN A 129 9.38 -20.53 12.84
N PRO A 130 10.58 -20.16 12.33
CA PRO A 130 10.76 -19.84 10.94
C PRO A 130 10.62 -21.13 10.13
N PHE A 131 9.40 -21.47 9.70
CA PHE A 131 9.20 -22.47 8.67
C PHE A 131 9.56 -21.82 7.32
N MET A 132 10.85 -21.59 7.10
CA MET A 132 11.38 -21.19 5.80
C MET A 132 12.38 -22.22 5.33
N LYS A 133 11.90 -23.16 4.53
CA LYS A 133 12.76 -23.76 3.52
C LYS A 133 13.08 -22.64 2.53
N LYS A 134 14.30 -22.09 2.59
CA LYS A 134 14.88 -21.30 1.50
C LYS A 134 14.93 -22.19 0.26
N ILE A 135 13.85 -22.22 -0.51
CA ILE A 135 13.85 -22.78 -1.85
C ILE A 135 14.24 -21.59 -2.74
N PRO A 136 15.37 -21.63 -3.46
CA PRO A 136 15.68 -20.61 -4.45
C PRO A 136 14.52 -20.49 -5.46
N ARG A 137 14.14 -19.28 -5.85
CA ARG A 137 13.22 -19.05 -6.99
C ARG A 137 13.96 -19.45 -8.27
N GLU A 138 14.06 -20.74 -8.54
CA GLU A 138 14.33 -21.23 -9.89
C GLU A 138 13.24 -20.66 -10.81
N GLY A 139 13.64 -20.10 -11.96
CA GLY A 139 12.77 -19.47 -12.94
C GLY A 139 11.77 -20.46 -13.57
N LYS A 140 10.79 -20.90 -12.78
CA LYS A 140 9.65 -21.69 -13.22
C LYS A 140 8.42 -20.80 -13.18
N ASP A 141 7.71 -20.80 -14.30
CA ASP A 141 6.40 -20.20 -14.40
C ASP A 141 5.50 -20.68 -13.24
N PRO A 142 4.66 -19.79 -12.70
CA PRO A 142 3.89 -20.12 -11.52
C PRO A 142 2.84 -21.18 -11.87
N LYS A 143 2.58 -22.11 -10.93
CA LYS A 143 1.63 -23.21 -11.14
C LYS A 143 0.23 -22.67 -11.46
N ARG A 144 -0.54 -23.42 -12.24
CA ARG A 144 -1.97 -23.17 -12.43
C ARG A 144 -2.73 -23.29 -11.09
N ARG A 145 -3.56 -22.30 -10.76
CA ARG A 145 -4.30 -22.22 -9.50
C ARG A 145 -5.80 -22.29 -9.71
N ILE A 146 -6.48 -23.04 -8.86
CA ILE A 146 -7.93 -23.07 -8.73
C ILE A 146 -8.26 -22.52 -7.36
N CYS A 147 -8.85 -21.32 -7.34
CA CYS A 147 -8.96 -20.52 -6.15
C CYS A 147 -10.41 -20.34 -5.71
N ALA A 148 -10.63 -20.32 -4.40
CA ALA A 148 -11.82 -19.72 -3.80
C ALA A 148 -11.43 -18.37 -3.21
N GLN A 149 -12.05 -17.27 -3.67
CA GLN A 149 -11.83 -15.96 -3.06
C GLN A 149 -12.89 -15.70 -1.99
N ILE A 150 -12.44 -15.74 -0.74
CA ILE A 150 -13.32 -15.80 0.41
C ILE A 150 -13.54 -14.38 0.96
N SER A 151 -14.74 -13.83 0.74
CA SER A 151 -15.15 -12.56 1.33
C SER A 151 -15.50 -12.70 2.82
N HIS A 152 -16.13 -13.82 3.18
CA HIS A 152 -16.45 -14.21 4.55
C HIS A 152 -16.37 -15.74 4.68
N LEU A 153 -15.56 -16.24 5.61
CA LEU A 153 -15.34 -17.66 5.85
C LEU A 153 -16.30 -18.09 6.96
N GLU A 154 -17.21 -19.01 6.64
CA GLU A 154 -18.17 -19.49 7.62
C GLU A 154 -17.51 -20.46 8.60
N GLY A 155 -17.75 -20.26 9.88
CA GLY A 155 -17.28 -21.12 10.97
C GLY A 155 -17.34 -20.38 12.29
N LYS A 156 -17.76 -21.04 13.37
CA LYS A 156 -17.79 -20.45 14.72
C LYS A 156 -16.44 -20.55 15.43
N ASN A 157 -15.59 -21.49 15.02
CA ASN A 157 -14.28 -21.76 15.59
C ASN A 157 -13.34 -22.31 14.51
N LEU A 158 -12.06 -22.51 14.85
CA LEU A 158 -11.05 -22.98 13.91
C LEU A 158 -11.29 -24.42 13.40
N GLU A 159 -11.98 -25.27 14.16
CA GLU A 159 -12.35 -26.63 13.71
C GLU A 159 -13.39 -26.59 12.59
N GLU A 160 -14.43 -25.76 12.73
CA GLU A 160 -15.41 -25.53 11.68
C GLU A 160 -14.76 -24.91 10.44
N VAL A 161 -13.82 -23.97 10.62
CA VAL A 161 -13.04 -23.39 9.53
C VAL A 161 -12.25 -24.47 8.78
N GLU A 162 -11.56 -25.37 9.50
CA GLU A 162 -10.85 -26.48 8.88
C GLU A 162 -11.78 -27.40 8.08
N LYS A 163 -12.98 -27.67 8.59
CA LYS A 163 -13.98 -28.42 7.83
C LYS A 163 -14.29 -27.74 6.50
N ARG A 164 -14.43 -26.41 6.47
CA ARG A 164 -14.66 -25.65 5.23
C ARG A 164 -13.48 -25.69 4.28
N VAL A 165 -12.26 -25.64 4.80
CA VAL A 165 -11.04 -25.81 4.00
C VAL A 165 -10.99 -27.20 3.35
N LYS A 166 -11.37 -28.27 4.08
CA LYS A 166 -11.48 -29.64 3.52
C LYS A 166 -12.55 -29.74 2.43
N GLU A 167 -13.70 -29.10 2.61
CA GLU A 167 -14.76 -29.05 1.60
C GLU A 167 -14.30 -28.37 0.31
N LEU A 168 -13.57 -27.25 0.43
CA LEU A 168 -12.93 -26.58 -0.71
C LEU A 168 -11.94 -27.50 -1.44
N LYS A 169 -11.07 -28.20 -0.68
CA LYS A 169 -10.14 -29.17 -1.26
C LYS A 169 -10.86 -30.26 -2.06
N ASN A 170 -11.93 -30.82 -1.49
CA ASN A 170 -12.74 -31.86 -2.11
C ASN A 170 -13.48 -31.36 -3.37
N ALA A 171 -13.80 -30.07 -3.42
CA ALA A 171 -14.34 -29.39 -4.61
C ALA A 171 -13.28 -29.11 -5.69
N GLY A 172 -12.01 -29.44 -5.47
CA GLY A 172 -10.92 -29.25 -6.42
C GLY A 172 -10.23 -27.88 -6.32
N VAL A 173 -10.49 -27.12 -5.24
CA VAL A 173 -9.75 -25.89 -4.94
C VAL A 173 -8.37 -26.26 -4.40
N ASN A 174 -7.35 -25.54 -4.86
CA ASN A 174 -5.97 -25.72 -4.43
C ASN A 174 -5.35 -24.46 -3.78
N THR A 175 -6.04 -23.32 -3.86
CA THR A 175 -5.59 -22.04 -3.29
C THR A 175 -6.75 -21.28 -2.66
N ILE A 176 -6.56 -20.70 -1.49
CA ILE A 176 -7.53 -19.78 -0.86
C ILE A 176 -7.02 -18.34 -1.06
N LEU A 177 -7.87 -17.45 -1.60
CA LEU A 177 -7.59 -16.00 -1.57
C LEU A 177 -8.32 -15.44 -0.33
N PHE A 178 -7.57 -15.33 0.77
CA PHE A 178 -8.11 -15.00 2.09
C PHE A 178 -8.08 -13.50 2.32
N ARG A 179 -9.22 -12.91 2.65
CA ARG A 179 -9.32 -11.49 2.96
C ARG A 179 -8.65 -11.17 4.29
N VAL A 180 -7.56 -10.41 4.26
CA VAL A 180 -6.77 -10.08 5.47
C VAL A 180 -7.11 -8.70 6.08
N PHE A 181 -8.24 -8.12 5.69
CA PHE A 181 -8.70 -6.81 6.16
C PHE A 181 -10.20 -6.79 6.45
N GLN A 182 -10.60 -5.91 7.35
CA GLN A 182 -11.97 -5.70 7.80
C GLN A 182 -12.32 -4.21 7.62
N ASN A 183 -13.35 -3.92 6.84
CA ASN A 183 -13.88 -2.56 6.76
C ASN A 183 -15.02 -2.39 7.78
N LYS A 184 -15.24 -1.16 8.23
CA LYS A 184 -16.40 -0.84 9.05
C LYS A 184 -17.70 -1.23 8.35
N GLY A 185 -18.57 -1.92 9.08
CA GLY A 185 -19.88 -2.39 8.58
C GLY A 185 -19.84 -3.73 7.83
N ASP A 186 -18.66 -4.25 7.47
CA ASP A 186 -18.57 -5.59 6.88
C ASP A 186 -18.78 -6.68 7.94
N ARG A 187 -19.20 -7.87 7.51
CA ARG A 187 -19.39 -9.01 8.41
C ARG A 187 -18.05 -9.56 8.91
N VAL A 188 -17.76 -9.32 10.20
CA VAL A 188 -16.60 -9.88 10.92
C VAL A 188 -16.67 -11.41 10.98
N TYR A 189 -15.54 -12.10 10.86
CA TYR A 189 -15.46 -13.55 11.01
C TYR A 189 -15.95 -13.99 12.40
N LYS A 190 -16.76 -15.05 12.48
CA LYS A 190 -17.34 -15.47 13.77
C LYS A 190 -16.34 -16.14 14.71
N PHE A 191 -15.20 -16.58 14.19
CA PHE A 191 -14.15 -17.27 14.93
C PHE A 191 -13.03 -16.34 15.41
N VAL A 192 -13.18 -15.01 15.28
CA VAL A 192 -12.20 -14.03 15.78
C VAL A 192 -12.60 -13.47 17.14
N ALA A 193 -11.59 -13.19 17.97
CA ALA A 193 -11.77 -12.44 19.20
C ALA A 193 -11.71 -10.94 18.89
N THR A 194 -12.79 -10.41 18.30
CA THR A 194 -12.86 -9.03 17.78
C THR A 194 -12.41 -7.99 18.81
N ARG A 195 -11.28 -7.32 18.56
CA ARG A 195 -10.78 -6.21 19.39
C ARG A 195 -11.10 -4.82 18.81
N GLN A 196 -11.37 -4.76 17.50
CA GLN A 196 -11.63 -3.55 16.73
C GLN A 196 -12.71 -3.84 15.66
N GLU A 197 -13.53 -2.84 15.30
CA GLU A 197 -14.58 -2.98 14.27
C GLU A 197 -14.02 -2.99 12.83
N GLU A 198 -12.80 -2.48 12.65
CA GLU A 198 -12.09 -2.38 11.37
C GLU A 198 -10.59 -2.51 11.58
N GLY A 199 -9.86 -2.88 10.53
CA GLY A 199 -8.43 -3.15 10.63
C GLY A 199 -7.98 -4.32 9.78
N VAL A 200 -6.94 -5.00 10.25
CA VAL A 200 -6.35 -6.16 9.59
C VAL A 200 -6.42 -7.43 10.44
N TYR A 201 -6.32 -8.58 9.77
CA TYR A 201 -6.35 -9.91 10.38
C TYR A 201 -4.94 -10.52 10.58
N PHE A 202 -3.94 -9.66 10.75
CA PHE A 202 -2.53 -10.01 10.97
C PHE A 202 -1.87 -8.96 11.86
N LYS A 203 -0.80 -9.34 12.57
CA LYS A 203 -0.02 -8.47 13.45
C LYS A 203 0.76 -7.45 12.63
N THR A 204 0.59 -6.17 12.99
CA THR A 204 1.30 -5.04 12.39
C THR A 204 1.21 -3.82 13.29
N GLU A 205 2.17 -2.91 13.20
CA GLU A 205 2.10 -1.59 13.82
C GLU A 205 1.49 -0.53 12.88
N HIS A 206 1.21 -0.92 11.63
CA HIS A 206 0.80 0.00 10.58
C HIS A 206 -0.72 0.08 10.38
N ALA A 207 -1.52 -0.71 11.10
CA ALA A 207 -2.98 -0.65 11.05
C ALA A 207 -3.59 -1.15 12.37
N PRO A 208 -4.84 -0.75 12.69
CA PRO A 208 -5.60 -1.42 13.74
C PRO A 208 -5.67 -2.92 13.47
N ILE A 209 -5.48 -3.72 14.51
CA ILE A 209 -5.54 -5.19 14.44
C ILE A 209 -6.93 -5.60 14.93
N VAL A 210 -7.72 -6.24 14.07
CA VAL A 210 -9.00 -6.85 14.48
C VAL A 210 -8.74 -8.11 15.29
N ASP A 211 -7.90 -8.98 14.74
CA ASP A 211 -7.38 -10.19 15.37
C ASP A 211 -6.16 -10.71 14.58
N ASP A 212 -5.23 -11.44 15.19
CA ASP A 212 -4.07 -12.03 14.49
C ASP A 212 -4.36 -13.50 14.15
N ILE A 213 -5.03 -13.73 13.03
CA ILE A 213 -5.50 -15.07 12.63
C ILE A 213 -4.85 -15.61 11.36
N LEU A 214 -4.15 -14.79 10.58
CA LEU A 214 -3.60 -15.21 9.29
C LEU A 214 -2.68 -16.42 9.43
N GLY A 215 -1.87 -16.50 10.49
CA GLY A 215 -1.01 -17.66 10.78
C GLY A 215 -1.81 -18.95 10.97
N ASN A 216 -2.84 -18.91 11.81
CA ASN A 216 -3.71 -20.07 12.09
C ASN A 216 -4.44 -20.55 10.83
N ILE A 217 -4.96 -19.61 10.02
CA ILE A 217 -5.67 -19.96 8.77
C ILE A 217 -4.71 -20.54 7.74
N SER A 218 -3.48 -20.02 7.67
CA SER A 218 -2.44 -20.55 6.77
C SER A 218 -2.06 -21.98 7.15
N GLU A 219 -1.87 -22.27 8.44
CA GLU A 219 -1.59 -23.62 8.93
C GLU A 219 -2.72 -24.60 8.57
N ILE A 220 -3.98 -24.19 8.77
CA ILE A 220 -5.15 -24.99 8.40
C ILE A 220 -5.17 -25.26 6.90
N ALA A 221 -4.88 -24.26 6.05
CA ALA A 221 -4.81 -24.44 4.60
C ALA A 221 -3.72 -25.45 4.22
N HIS A 222 -2.51 -25.26 4.74
CA HIS A 222 -1.33 -26.07 4.41
C HIS A 222 -1.49 -27.53 4.83
N ARG A 223 -1.95 -27.81 6.06
CA ARG A 223 -2.14 -29.19 6.54
C ARG A 223 -3.22 -29.95 5.77
N ASN A 224 -4.12 -29.22 5.10
CA ASN A 224 -5.14 -29.79 4.22
C ASN A 224 -4.74 -29.77 2.73
N GLY A 225 -3.50 -29.35 2.42
CA GLY A 225 -2.94 -29.36 1.08
C GLY A 225 -3.51 -28.29 0.15
N LEU A 226 -3.83 -27.10 0.70
CA LEU A 226 -4.10 -25.89 -0.07
C LEU A 226 -3.03 -24.83 0.20
N ASP A 227 -2.75 -24.02 -0.80
CA ASP A 227 -2.01 -22.77 -0.66
C ASP A 227 -2.95 -21.64 -0.18
N ILE A 228 -2.39 -20.55 0.31
CA ILE A 228 -3.11 -19.35 0.73
C ILE A 228 -2.44 -18.08 0.19
N PHE A 229 -3.26 -17.18 -0.32
CA PHE A 229 -2.87 -15.83 -0.70
C PHE A 229 -3.57 -14.83 0.21
N ALA A 230 -2.80 -13.88 0.75
CA ALA A 230 -3.37 -12.74 1.46
C ALA A 230 -3.97 -11.75 0.45
N TRP A 231 -5.29 -11.57 0.50
CA TRP A 231 -5.99 -10.55 -0.27
C TRP A 231 -6.11 -9.26 0.56
N VAL A 232 -5.42 -8.21 0.12
CA VAL A 232 -5.19 -6.99 0.90
C VAL A 232 -5.56 -5.73 0.11
N THR A 233 -6.20 -4.77 0.79
CA THR A 233 -6.50 -3.42 0.29
C THR A 233 -5.23 -2.57 0.18
N THR A 234 -5.21 -1.66 -0.80
CA THR A 234 -4.06 -0.77 -1.05
C THR A 234 -4.39 0.71 -0.91
N ARG A 235 -5.64 1.12 -1.17
CA ARG A 235 -6.03 2.53 -1.26
C ARG A 235 -7.34 2.86 -0.54
N TYR A 236 -8.30 1.94 -0.54
CA TYR A 236 -9.65 2.15 0.00
C TYR A 236 -9.86 1.58 1.40
N ALA A 237 -8.79 1.20 2.11
CA ALA A 237 -8.87 0.84 3.52
C ALA A 237 -9.51 1.99 4.30
N HIS A 238 -10.56 1.67 5.07
CA HIS A 238 -11.26 2.65 5.92
C HIS A 238 -10.54 2.88 7.25
N PHE A 239 -9.63 1.97 7.59
CA PHE A 239 -8.83 1.97 8.81
C PHE A 239 -7.38 2.42 8.56
N GLY A 240 -6.74 2.88 9.63
CA GLY A 240 -5.42 3.52 9.62
C GLY A 240 -5.46 4.77 10.50
N PRO A 241 -4.37 5.55 10.59
CA PRO A 241 -4.45 6.82 11.29
C PRO A 241 -5.57 7.65 10.65
N GLU A 242 -6.42 8.27 11.48
CA GLU A 242 -7.11 9.51 11.10
C GLU A 242 -6.05 10.57 10.88
N GLY A 243 -5.35 10.41 9.76
CA GLY A 243 -4.25 11.24 9.38
C GLY A 243 -4.76 12.60 8.95
N PRO A 244 -3.85 13.56 8.82
CA PRO A 244 -4.20 14.87 8.34
C PRO A 244 -4.78 14.76 6.90
N PRO A 245 -5.59 15.73 6.45
CA PRO A 245 -6.36 15.63 5.21
C PRO A 245 -5.54 15.28 3.95
N GLU A 246 -4.24 15.60 3.92
CA GLU A 246 -3.28 15.26 2.87
C GLU A 246 -3.05 13.76 2.67
N TYR A 247 -3.38 12.92 3.65
CA TYR A 247 -3.31 11.46 3.50
C TYR A 247 -4.41 10.94 2.57
N ARG A 248 -5.41 11.75 2.22
CA ARG A 248 -6.45 11.39 1.26
C ARG A 248 -6.16 11.99 -0.11
N CYS A 249 -6.45 11.22 -1.16
CA CYS A 249 -6.47 11.73 -2.53
C CYS A 249 -7.42 12.92 -2.63
N LYS A 250 -7.23 13.75 -3.65
CA LYS A 250 -8.19 14.78 -4.04
C LYS A 250 -8.77 14.46 -5.41
N ARG A 251 -10.07 14.70 -5.56
CA ARG A 251 -10.81 14.51 -6.81
C ARG A 251 -11.42 15.80 -7.31
N TYR A 252 -11.52 15.94 -8.63
CA TYR A 252 -12.35 16.97 -9.24
C TYR A 252 -13.82 16.54 -9.21
N ASN A 253 -14.66 17.36 -8.57
CA ASN A 253 -16.10 17.21 -8.58
C ASN A 253 -16.70 18.07 -9.71
N PHE A 254 -17.32 17.41 -10.70
CA PHE A 254 -17.90 18.07 -11.86
C PHE A 254 -19.13 18.94 -11.54
N GLU A 255 -19.85 18.63 -10.46
CA GLU A 255 -21.03 19.37 -10.02
C GLU A 255 -20.62 20.68 -9.34
N THR A 256 -19.75 20.59 -8.33
CA THR A 256 -19.31 21.76 -7.56
C THR A 256 -18.20 22.54 -8.26
N ARG A 257 -17.58 21.94 -9.29
CA ARG A 257 -16.39 22.44 -10.01
C ARG A 257 -15.21 22.69 -9.07
N LYS A 258 -15.12 21.92 -7.98
CA LYS A 258 -14.06 22.05 -6.96
C LYS A 258 -13.25 20.78 -6.85
N ILE A 259 -12.02 20.96 -6.36
CA ILE A 259 -11.17 19.86 -5.91
C ILE A 259 -11.57 19.52 -4.48
N GLU A 260 -11.98 18.29 -4.25
CA GLU A 260 -12.54 17.80 -2.98
C GLU A 260 -11.78 16.57 -2.49
N ILE A 261 -11.89 16.26 -1.20
CA ILE A 261 -11.33 15.03 -0.64
C ILE A 261 -11.99 13.81 -1.29
N ALA A 262 -11.17 12.86 -1.71
CA ALA A 262 -11.58 11.60 -2.26
C ALA A 262 -11.48 10.47 -1.22
N ARG A 263 -12.06 9.31 -1.54
CA ARG A 263 -12.07 8.14 -0.65
C ARG A 263 -10.67 7.55 -0.44
N GLY A 264 -9.88 7.46 -1.51
CA GLY A 264 -8.60 6.75 -1.51
C GLY A 264 -7.52 7.45 -0.69
N PHE A 265 -6.59 6.66 -0.14
CA PHE A 265 -5.34 7.18 0.38
C PHE A 265 -4.45 7.75 -0.74
N ASN A 266 -3.79 8.87 -0.46
CA ASN A 266 -2.87 9.57 -1.35
C ASN A 266 -1.57 8.76 -1.50
N LEU A 267 -1.48 7.94 -2.56
CA LEU A 267 -0.28 7.14 -2.86
C LEU A 267 0.91 7.96 -3.38
N PHE A 268 0.82 9.28 -3.40
CA PHE A 268 1.95 10.18 -3.64
C PHE A 268 2.55 10.71 -2.33
N HIS A 269 1.85 10.54 -1.21
CA HIS A 269 2.32 11.00 0.09
C HIS A 269 3.32 10.00 0.70
N PRO A 270 4.53 10.43 1.11
CA PRO A 270 5.59 9.53 1.57
C PRO A 270 5.20 8.73 2.82
N ASP A 271 4.50 9.33 3.79
CA ASP A 271 4.06 8.60 4.99
C ASP A 271 3.00 7.53 4.69
N VAL A 272 2.12 7.79 3.73
CA VAL A 272 1.10 6.81 3.29
C VAL A 272 1.80 5.61 2.64
N LEU A 273 2.77 5.86 1.76
CA LEU A 273 3.58 4.81 1.13
C LEU A 273 4.37 4.03 2.17
N LYS A 274 5.09 4.70 3.07
CA LYS A 274 5.88 4.07 4.13
C LYS A 274 5.02 3.16 5.03
N ARG A 275 3.82 3.60 5.38
CA ARG A 275 2.85 2.78 6.12
C ARG A 275 2.43 1.55 5.32
N LEU A 276 2.11 1.71 4.04
CA LEU A 276 1.68 0.61 3.18
C LEU A 276 2.81 -0.41 2.94
N GLU A 277 4.04 0.05 2.73
CA GLU A 277 5.23 -0.80 2.69
C GLU A 277 5.40 -1.59 3.99
N GLY A 278 5.18 -0.95 5.13
CA GLY A 278 5.17 -1.60 6.44
C GLY A 278 4.16 -2.75 6.53
N LEU A 279 2.91 -2.52 6.09
CA LEU A 279 1.88 -3.56 6.04
C LEU A 279 2.29 -4.74 5.16
N PHE A 280 2.84 -4.47 3.98
CA PHE A 280 3.28 -5.52 3.06
C PHE A 280 4.50 -6.27 3.60
N ARG A 281 5.44 -5.59 4.24
CA ARG A 281 6.59 -6.21 4.93
C ARG A 281 6.12 -7.16 6.03
N ASP A 282 5.16 -6.75 6.84
CA ASP A 282 4.59 -7.59 7.91
C ASP A 282 3.84 -8.81 7.34
N LEU A 283 3.05 -8.63 6.25
CA LEU A 283 2.42 -9.75 5.54
C LEU A 283 3.46 -10.76 5.02
N GLY A 284 4.60 -10.29 4.51
CA GLY A 284 5.69 -11.15 4.05
C GLY A 284 6.29 -12.06 5.12
N ARG A 285 6.00 -11.83 6.41
CA ARG A 285 6.43 -12.69 7.53
C ARG A 285 5.53 -13.89 7.75
N TYR A 286 4.30 -13.88 7.21
CA TYR A 286 3.35 -14.98 7.38
C TYR A 286 3.67 -16.14 6.43
N PRO A 287 3.32 -17.39 6.81
CA PRO A 287 3.50 -18.56 5.96
C PRO A 287 2.43 -18.59 4.86
N ILE A 288 2.52 -17.66 3.90
CA ILE A 288 1.62 -17.54 2.77
C ILE A 288 2.39 -17.68 1.45
N GLU A 289 1.73 -18.19 0.40
CA GLU A 289 2.36 -18.35 -0.91
C GLU A 289 2.34 -17.07 -1.74
N GLY A 290 1.40 -16.17 -1.48
CA GLY A 290 1.34 -14.91 -2.22
C GLY A 290 0.42 -13.84 -1.65
N ILE A 291 0.44 -12.70 -2.31
CA ILE A 291 -0.41 -11.54 -2.02
C ILE A 291 -1.22 -11.17 -3.26
N LEU A 292 -2.53 -11.02 -3.10
CA LEU A 292 -3.42 -10.45 -4.10
C LEU A 292 -3.65 -8.96 -3.78
N PHE A 293 -3.14 -8.08 -4.64
CA PHE A 293 -3.49 -6.67 -4.64
C PHE A 293 -4.99 -6.51 -4.94
N GLN A 294 -5.72 -5.87 -4.04
CA GLN A 294 -7.12 -5.55 -4.22
C GLN A 294 -7.34 -4.65 -5.46
N ASP A 295 -8.57 -4.66 -5.97
CA ASP A 295 -9.03 -3.84 -7.10
C ASP A 295 -9.06 -2.31 -6.81
N ASP A 296 -8.54 -1.88 -5.66
CA ASP A 296 -8.47 -0.48 -5.25
C ASP A 296 -7.13 0.19 -5.58
N LEU A 297 -6.17 -0.52 -6.16
CA LEU A 297 -4.92 0.04 -6.71
C LEU A 297 -5.17 0.71 -8.07
N ILE A 298 -6.04 1.72 -8.05
CA ILE A 298 -6.49 2.49 -9.21
C ILE A 298 -6.45 3.98 -8.91
N LEU A 299 -6.61 4.83 -9.92
CA LEU A 299 -6.97 6.24 -9.74
C LEU A 299 -8.01 6.58 -10.80
N TYR A 300 -9.14 7.13 -10.36
CA TYR A 300 -10.21 7.49 -11.29
C TYR A 300 -9.76 8.61 -12.24
N HIS A 301 -10.50 8.78 -13.34
CA HIS A 301 -10.25 9.85 -14.32
C HIS A 301 -10.23 11.25 -13.68
N ASN A 302 -10.87 11.44 -12.53
CA ASN A 302 -10.89 12.69 -11.80
C ASN A 302 -10.01 12.71 -10.54
N GLU A 303 -9.11 11.75 -10.35
CA GLU A 303 -8.15 11.63 -9.25
C GLU A 303 -6.73 11.40 -9.79
N ASP A 304 -5.63 11.84 -9.19
CA ASP A 304 -5.47 12.52 -7.91
C ASP A 304 -4.93 13.94 -8.12
N PHE A 305 -5.58 14.94 -7.53
CA PHE A 305 -5.19 16.36 -7.55
C PHE A 305 -4.56 16.83 -6.23
N SER A 306 -4.04 15.91 -5.42
CA SER A 306 -3.27 16.20 -4.20
C SER A 306 -2.03 17.05 -4.50
N ALA A 307 -1.49 17.72 -3.48
CA ALA A 307 -0.35 18.61 -3.67
C ALA A 307 0.89 17.82 -4.15
N GLU A 308 1.10 16.64 -3.58
CA GLU A 308 2.20 15.73 -3.87
C GLU A 308 2.08 15.17 -5.29
N ALA A 309 0.87 14.77 -5.71
CA ALA A 309 0.62 14.32 -7.08
C ALA A 309 0.91 15.45 -8.08
N ASN A 310 0.39 16.65 -7.85
CA ASN A 310 0.57 17.79 -8.74
C ASN A 310 2.05 18.22 -8.82
N GLN A 311 2.77 18.23 -7.70
CA GLN A 311 4.18 18.56 -7.68
C GLN A 311 5.03 17.50 -8.41
N SER A 312 4.73 16.23 -8.21
CA SER A 312 5.41 15.12 -8.89
C SER A 312 5.17 15.17 -10.41
N PHE A 313 3.94 15.44 -10.83
CA PHE A 313 3.60 15.62 -12.24
C PHE A 313 4.29 16.85 -12.85
N LEU A 314 4.25 18.00 -12.16
CA LEU A 314 4.90 19.24 -12.60
C LEU A 314 6.40 19.03 -12.83
N LYS A 315 7.07 18.27 -11.95
CA LYS A 315 8.50 17.99 -12.07
C LYS A 315 8.85 17.22 -13.36
N GLU A 316 7.99 16.32 -13.80
CA GLU A 316 8.21 15.50 -15.00
C GLU A 316 7.73 16.18 -16.29
N PHE A 317 6.61 16.91 -16.23
CA PHE A 317 5.92 17.42 -17.43
C PHE A 317 6.02 18.94 -17.63
N GLY A 318 6.45 19.69 -16.62
CA GLY A 318 6.62 21.15 -16.70
C GLY A 318 5.33 21.98 -16.65
N TYR A 319 4.18 21.36 -16.32
CA TYR A 319 2.91 22.07 -16.08
C TYR A 319 2.08 21.36 -15.00
N LEU A 320 1.17 22.10 -14.36
CA LEU A 320 0.25 21.54 -13.37
C LEU A 320 -0.96 20.87 -14.03
N PRO A 321 -1.43 19.71 -13.53
CA PRO A 321 -2.66 19.11 -14.01
C PRO A 321 -3.86 20.00 -13.61
N HIS A 322 -4.80 20.22 -14.53
CA HIS A 322 -5.99 21.03 -14.27
C HIS A 322 -7.22 20.50 -15.03
N PRO A 323 -8.42 20.46 -14.41
CA PRO A 323 -9.65 20.00 -15.06
C PRO A 323 -9.95 20.66 -16.41
N ASP A 324 -9.72 21.98 -16.53
CA ASP A 324 -10.03 22.76 -17.74
C ASP A 324 -9.26 22.31 -18.99
N ILE A 325 -8.11 21.66 -18.82
CA ILE A 325 -7.29 21.18 -19.93
C ILE A 325 -7.45 19.68 -20.17
N PHE A 326 -8.31 18.98 -19.43
CA PHE A 326 -8.42 17.52 -19.43
C PHE A 326 -9.67 16.98 -20.12
N TYR A 327 -10.81 17.63 -19.93
CA TYR A 327 -12.11 17.07 -20.32
C TYR A 327 -12.72 17.81 -21.52
N ILE A 328 -13.24 17.05 -22.48
CA ILE A 328 -13.93 17.59 -23.65
C ILE A 328 -15.44 17.49 -23.38
N ASN A 329 -16.11 18.65 -23.30
CA ASN A 329 -17.56 18.75 -23.14
C ASN A 329 -18.13 17.84 -22.02
N PRO A 330 -17.78 18.08 -20.74
CA PRO A 330 -18.41 17.36 -19.64
C PRO A 330 -19.92 17.65 -19.60
N TYR A 331 -20.72 16.61 -19.32
CA TYR A 331 -22.18 16.70 -19.26
C TYR A 331 -22.74 15.85 -18.13
N GLN A 332 -23.91 16.24 -17.62
CA GLN A 332 -24.66 15.47 -16.65
C GLN A 332 -25.66 14.57 -17.39
N SER A 333 -25.70 13.29 -17.03
CA SER A 333 -26.74 12.36 -17.49
C SER A 333 -28.06 12.57 -16.76
N GLU A 334 -29.14 11.99 -17.30
CA GLU A 334 -30.46 11.94 -16.66
C GLU A 334 -30.42 11.33 -15.24
N SER A 335 -29.48 10.43 -14.98
CA SER A 335 -29.27 9.83 -13.66
C SER A 335 -28.55 10.74 -12.65
N GLY A 336 -28.22 11.98 -13.05
CA GLY A 336 -27.44 12.93 -12.26
C GLY A 336 -25.93 12.68 -12.28
N LYS A 337 -25.46 11.56 -12.84
CA LYS A 337 -24.02 11.25 -12.99
C LYS A 337 -23.37 12.08 -14.08
N TYR A 338 -22.13 12.51 -13.86
CA TYR A 338 -21.33 13.26 -14.84
C TYR A 338 -20.50 12.35 -15.72
N TYR A 339 -20.42 12.71 -17.00
CA TYR A 339 -19.63 12.06 -18.03
C TYR A 339 -18.89 13.13 -18.84
N THR A 340 -17.95 12.69 -19.67
CA THR A 340 -17.26 13.56 -20.62
C THR A 340 -17.35 12.97 -22.02
N LYS A 341 -17.52 13.82 -23.04
CA LYS A 341 -17.56 13.36 -24.44
C LYS A 341 -16.19 12.88 -24.94
N GLY A 342 -15.12 13.25 -24.25
CA GLY A 342 -13.77 12.81 -24.58
C GLY A 342 -12.73 13.40 -23.66
N TYR A 343 -11.48 13.00 -23.86
CA TYR A 343 -10.35 13.49 -23.08
C TYR A 343 -9.29 14.07 -24.00
N THR A 344 -8.56 15.07 -23.51
CA THR A 344 -7.45 15.70 -24.26
C THR A 344 -6.17 14.87 -24.20
N ASP A 345 -5.17 15.22 -25.01
CA ASP A 345 -3.82 14.63 -24.91
C ASP A 345 -3.13 14.95 -23.59
N ARG A 346 -3.47 16.09 -22.97
CA ARG A 346 -2.98 16.47 -21.64
C ARG A 346 -3.53 15.51 -20.58
N PHE A 347 -4.80 15.14 -20.67
CA PHE A 347 -5.38 14.09 -19.82
C PHE A 347 -4.69 12.75 -20.06
N ARG A 348 -4.51 12.35 -21.33
CA ARG A 348 -3.87 11.08 -21.68
C ARG A 348 -2.48 10.96 -21.07
N SER A 349 -1.70 12.05 -21.13
CA SER A 349 -0.36 12.12 -20.53
C SER A 349 -0.41 11.94 -19.01
N TRP A 350 -1.34 12.62 -18.34
CA TRP A 350 -1.54 12.52 -16.89
C TRP A 350 -2.05 11.15 -16.44
N ALA A 351 -3.01 10.55 -17.14
CA ALA A 351 -3.53 9.22 -16.84
C ALA A 351 -2.48 8.12 -17.05
N ASN A 352 -1.67 8.20 -18.11
CA ASN A 352 -0.52 7.30 -18.30
C ASN A 352 0.53 7.45 -17.21
N TRP A 353 0.81 8.68 -16.77
CA TRP A 353 1.73 8.93 -15.67
C TRP A 353 1.23 8.32 -14.35
N LYS A 354 -0.06 8.48 -14.02
CA LYS A 354 -0.68 7.82 -12.86
C LYS A 354 -0.56 6.30 -12.93
N ASN A 355 -0.81 5.70 -14.10
CA ASN A 355 -0.67 4.24 -14.28
C ASN A 355 0.76 3.75 -13.98
N ARG A 356 1.78 4.45 -14.52
CA ARG A 356 3.19 4.15 -14.20
C ARG A 356 3.48 4.31 -12.71
N TRP A 357 2.95 5.35 -12.08
CA TRP A 357 3.12 5.59 -10.64
C TRP A 357 2.51 4.45 -9.82
N LEU A 358 1.28 4.03 -10.10
CA LEU A 358 0.63 2.93 -9.39
C LEU A 358 1.40 1.60 -9.52
N MET A 359 1.99 1.34 -10.69
CA MET A 359 2.85 0.17 -10.89
C MET A 359 4.17 0.28 -10.12
N ASN A 360 4.77 1.47 -10.05
CA ASN A 360 5.94 1.71 -9.20
C ASN A 360 5.60 1.47 -7.71
N VAL A 361 4.44 1.94 -7.25
CA VAL A 361 3.95 1.65 -5.89
C VAL A 361 3.82 0.13 -5.70
N ALA A 362 3.20 -0.59 -6.64
CA ALA A 362 3.11 -2.05 -6.55
C ALA A 362 4.49 -2.73 -6.41
N GLN A 363 5.48 -2.31 -7.20
CA GLN A 363 6.85 -2.83 -7.11
C GLN A 363 7.49 -2.56 -5.74
N GLN A 364 7.30 -1.37 -5.18
CA GLN A 364 7.79 -1.03 -3.84
C GLN A 364 7.19 -1.96 -2.78
N LEU A 365 5.87 -2.18 -2.85
CA LEU A 365 5.15 -3.07 -1.92
C LEU A 365 5.55 -4.54 -2.08
N MET A 366 5.74 -5.00 -3.32
CA MET A 366 6.26 -6.34 -3.62
C MET A 366 7.65 -6.54 -3.05
N LYS A 367 8.53 -5.53 -3.20
CA LYS A 367 9.88 -5.54 -2.63
C LYS A 367 9.85 -5.62 -1.11
N ALA A 368 9.04 -4.77 -0.46
CA ALA A 368 8.91 -4.75 1.00
C ALA A 368 8.46 -6.10 1.57
N ALA A 369 7.45 -6.74 0.97
CA ALA A 369 7.01 -8.07 1.38
C ALA A 369 8.07 -9.17 1.14
N ARG A 370 8.85 -9.05 0.07
CA ARG A 370 9.94 -10.00 -0.25
C ARG A 370 11.17 -9.87 0.63
N GLU A 371 11.30 -8.81 1.43
CA GLU A 371 12.41 -8.67 2.39
C GLU A 371 12.47 -9.84 3.37
N THR A 372 11.30 -10.36 3.79
CA THR A 372 11.24 -11.54 4.65
C THR A 372 11.04 -12.84 3.86
N ASN A 373 10.16 -12.84 2.86
CA ASN A 373 9.87 -14.01 2.02
C ASN A 373 10.21 -13.75 0.53
N PRO A 374 11.45 -14.04 0.08
CA PRO A 374 11.86 -13.78 -1.30
C PRO A 374 11.06 -14.54 -2.37
N ASN A 375 10.37 -15.62 -1.98
CA ASN A 375 9.60 -16.47 -2.89
C ASN A 375 8.13 -16.05 -3.01
N LEU A 376 7.72 -14.99 -2.31
CA LEU A 376 6.34 -14.55 -2.30
C LEU A 376 5.87 -14.20 -3.72
N GLN A 377 4.73 -14.77 -4.08
CA GLN A 377 4.08 -14.53 -5.37
C GLN A 377 3.11 -13.36 -5.29
N PHE A 378 2.87 -12.67 -6.41
CA PHE A 378 1.97 -11.53 -6.44
C PHE A 378 0.95 -11.62 -7.56
N ALA A 379 -0.30 -11.32 -7.22
CA ALA A 379 -1.41 -11.22 -8.14
C ALA A 379 -1.96 -9.78 -8.16
N LEU A 380 -2.24 -9.25 -9.35
CA LEU A 380 -2.85 -7.92 -9.51
C LEU A 380 -4.29 -8.06 -10.02
N ASN A 381 -5.28 -7.53 -9.30
CA ASN A 381 -6.62 -7.40 -9.83
C ASN A 381 -6.65 -6.39 -11.00
N LEU A 382 -7.22 -6.81 -12.12
CA LEU A 382 -7.39 -6.03 -13.35
C LEU A 382 -8.86 -5.97 -13.72
N TYR A 383 -9.36 -4.76 -13.99
CA TYR A 383 -10.67 -4.59 -14.62
C TYR A 383 -10.64 -5.17 -16.04
N PHE A 384 -11.71 -5.85 -16.46
CA PHE A 384 -11.75 -6.45 -17.79
C PHE A 384 -11.73 -5.38 -18.90
N GLU A 385 -12.15 -4.15 -18.60
CA GLU A 385 -11.98 -2.98 -19.46
C GLU A 385 -10.51 -2.73 -19.82
N ALA A 386 -9.59 -2.86 -18.86
CA ALA A 386 -8.15 -2.68 -19.09
C ALA A 386 -7.53 -3.78 -19.98
N ILE A 387 -8.29 -4.84 -20.29
CA ILE A 387 -7.92 -5.88 -21.24
C ILE A 387 -8.55 -5.62 -22.62
N LEU A 388 -9.77 -5.11 -22.64
CA LEU A 388 -10.52 -4.87 -23.87
C LEU A 388 -10.04 -3.63 -24.62
N ASP A 389 -9.76 -2.56 -23.87
CA ASP A 389 -9.48 -1.23 -24.36
C ASP A 389 -8.53 -0.51 -23.40
N ASP A 390 -7.26 -0.40 -23.82
CA ASP A 390 -6.20 0.25 -23.06
C ASP A 390 -6.55 1.69 -22.66
N PHE A 391 -7.26 2.42 -23.52
CA PHE A 391 -7.60 3.80 -23.23
C PHE A 391 -8.70 3.91 -22.17
N ASN A 392 -9.75 3.10 -22.26
CA ASN A 392 -10.81 3.09 -21.26
C ASN A 392 -10.29 2.60 -19.89
N GLY A 393 -9.46 1.55 -19.88
CA GLY A 393 -8.79 1.09 -18.67
C GLY A 393 -7.92 2.19 -18.03
N MET A 394 -7.12 2.87 -18.84
CA MET A 394 -6.27 3.97 -18.39
C MET A 394 -7.08 5.18 -17.92
N ALA A 395 -8.13 5.58 -18.64
CA ALA A 395 -8.91 6.75 -18.29
C ALA A 395 -9.64 6.54 -16.96
N TRP A 396 -10.37 5.43 -16.82
CA TRP A 396 -11.25 5.20 -15.67
C TRP A 396 -10.54 4.62 -14.47
N PHE A 397 -9.46 3.86 -14.66
CA PHE A 397 -8.81 3.14 -13.56
C PHE A 397 -7.33 3.48 -13.41
N SER A 398 -6.76 4.28 -14.32
CA SER A 398 -5.31 4.48 -14.43
C SER A 398 -4.58 3.12 -14.48
N GLN A 399 -5.13 2.16 -15.23
CA GLN A 399 -4.63 0.80 -15.29
C GLN A 399 -4.63 0.31 -16.74
N THR A 400 -3.53 -0.32 -17.17
CA THR A 400 -3.47 -1.04 -18.46
C THR A 400 -2.78 -2.39 -18.28
N LEU A 401 -3.15 -3.37 -19.10
CA LEU A 401 -2.44 -4.66 -19.12
C LEU A 401 -0.98 -4.47 -19.55
N SER A 402 -0.72 -3.61 -20.54
CA SER A 402 0.61 -3.35 -21.08
C SER A 402 1.60 -2.81 -20.05
N GLU A 403 1.15 -1.99 -19.11
CA GLU A 403 2.01 -1.50 -18.03
C GLU A 403 2.18 -2.57 -16.94
N ALA A 404 1.10 -3.27 -16.57
CA ALA A 404 1.17 -4.37 -15.60
C ALA A 404 2.14 -5.49 -16.05
N LEU A 405 2.21 -5.78 -17.35
CA LEU A 405 3.12 -6.78 -17.92
C LEU A 405 4.61 -6.46 -17.69
N LYS A 406 4.96 -5.19 -17.44
CA LYS A 406 6.35 -4.75 -17.18
C LYS A 406 6.78 -4.92 -15.71
N ASN A 407 5.88 -5.39 -14.83
CA ASN A 407 6.05 -5.31 -13.37
C ASN A 407 6.12 -6.68 -12.67
N ASP A 408 6.49 -7.74 -13.40
CA ASP A 408 6.83 -9.07 -12.85
C ASP A 408 5.80 -9.69 -11.88
N PHE A 409 4.52 -9.42 -12.09
CA PHE A 409 3.45 -10.15 -11.39
C PHE A 409 3.46 -11.63 -11.80
N ASP A 410 3.24 -12.50 -10.80
CA ASP A 410 3.08 -13.93 -11.02
C ASP A 410 1.70 -14.22 -11.63
N TYR A 411 0.67 -13.47 -11.22
CA TYR A 411 -0.69 -13.63 -11.74
C TYR A 411 -1.36 -12.30 -12.14
N TYR A 412 -2.06 -12.31 -13.27
CA TYR A 412 -2.91 -11.22 -13.74
C TYR A 412 -4.37 -11.60 -13.49
N ALA A 413 -4.96 -11.05 -12.42
CA ALA A 413 -6.26 -11.46 -11.91
C ALA A 413 -7.39 -10.65 -12.55
N VAL A 414 -7.93 -11.14 -13.67
CA VAL A 414 -8.95 -10.43 -14.46
C VAL A 414 -10.34 -10.65 -13.87
N MET A 415 -11.03 -9.55 -13.55
CA MET A 415 -12.38 -9.56 -12.98
C MET A 415 -13.44 -9.84 -14.05
N ALA A 416 -13.71 -11.12 -14.31
CA ALA A 416 -14.67 -11.59 -15.32
C ALA A 416 -16.10 -11.68 -14.77
N TYR A 417 -16.67 -10.52 -14.40
CA TYR A 417 -17.99 -10.43 -13.79
C TYR A 417 -19.08 -10.19 -14.82
N HIS A 418 -19.54 -11.26 -15.47
CA HIS A 418 -20.45 -11.19 -16.62
C HIS A 418 -21.81 -10.56 -16.29
N ARG A 419 -22.41 -10.80 -15.10
CA ARG A 419 -23.68 -10.12 -14.73
C ARG A 419 -23.49 -8.63 -14.49
N GLN A 420 -22.30 -8.22 -14.04
CA GLN A 420 -21.96 -6.79 -13.96
C GLN A 420 -21.82 -6.21 -15.38
N ALA A 421 -21.10 -6.89 -16.27
CA ALA A 421 -20.95 -6.45 -17.66
C ALA A 421 -22.31 -6.32 -18.39
N MET A 422 -23.25 -7.24 -18.16
CA MET A 422 -24.63 -7.14 -18.68
C MET A 422 -25.29 -5.81 -18.31
N ARG A 423 -25.19 -5.40 -17.05
CA ARG A 423 -25.78 -4.15 -16.57
C ARG A 423 -25.07 -2.92 -17.11
N ASP A 424 -23.74 -2.92 -16.99
CA ASP A 424 -22.91 -1.76 -17.32
C ASP A 424 -22.93 -1.47 -18.82
N ARG A 425 -23.04 -2.52 -19.65
CA ARG A 425 -23.06 -2.41 -21.12
C ARG A 425 -24.43 -2.60 -21.75
N LYS A 426 -25.46 -2.91 -20.96
CA LYS A 426 -26.83 -3.21 -21.43
C LYS A 426 -26.87 -4.33 -22.48
N ILE A 427 -26.12 -5.40 -22.22
CA ILE A 427 -26.02 -6.58 -23.09
C ILE A 427 -26.69 -7.79 -22.44
N ASP A 428 -27.09 -8.77 -23.25
CA ASP A 428 -27.68 -10.01 -22.76
C ASP A 428 -26.64 -11.00 -22.19
N LEU A 429 -27.12 -12.12 -21.65
CA LEU A 429 -26.24 -13.13 -21.04
C LEU A 429 -25.30 -13.78 -22.05
N LYS A 430 -25.77 -14.06 -23.26
CA LYS A 430 -24.96 -14.71 -24.31
C LYS A 430 -23.84 -13.76 -24.74
N GLU A 431 -24.18 -12.51 -25.00
CA GLU A 431 -23.20 -11.46 -25.31
C GLU A 431 -22.17 -11.28 -24.19
N ALA A 432 -22.60 -11.30 -22.93
CA ALA A 432 -21.69 -11.21 -21.78
C ALA A 432 -20.76 -12.43 -21.67
N MET A 433 -21.26 -13.63 -21.97
CA MET A 433 -20.44 -14.85 -22.01
C MET A 433 -19.39 -14.79 -23.12
N GLU A 434 -19.80 -14.37 -24.32
CA GLU A 434 -18.89 -14.16 -25.45
C GLU A 434 -17.85 -13.08 -25.12
N LEU A 435 -18.25 -12.01 -24.44
CA LEU A 435 -17.33 -10.97 -23.96
C LEU A 435 -16.27 -11.54 -23.02
N MET A 436 -16.65 -12.39 -22.06
CA MET A 436 -15.67 -13.00 -21.13
C MET A 436 -14.70 -13.95 -21.84
N ALA A 437 -15.16 -14.65 -22.89
CA ALA A 437 -14.28 -15.46 -23.74
C ALA A 437 -13.28 -14.58 -24.51
N VAL A 438 -13.73 -13.47 -25.10
CA VAL A 438 -12.86 -12.50 -25.79
C VAL A 438 -11.83 -11.89 -24.83
N VAL A 439 -12.25 -11.55 -23.60
CA VAL A 439 -11.33 -11.08 -22.55
C VAL A 439 -10.27 -12.14 -22.26
N ALA A 440 -10.67 -13.40 -22.04
CA ALA A 440 -9.75 -14.51 -21.79
C ALA A 440 -8.75 -14.70 -22.95
N GLN A 441 -9.24 -14.70 -24.19
CA GLN A 441 -8.40 -14.79 -25.39
C GLN A 441 -7.34 -13.68 -25.43
N LYS A 442 -7.75 -12.42 -25.23
CA LYS A 442 -6.85 -11.26 -25.28
C LYS A 442 -5.80 -11.30 -24.19
N VAL A 443 -6.19 -11.58 -22.94
CA VAL A 443 -5.23 -11.61 -21.83
C VAL A 443 -4.28 -12.80 -21.96
N VAL A 444 -4.75 -13.99 -22.35
CA VAL A 444 -3.86 -15.15 -22.57
C VAL A 444 -2.86 -14.86 -23.68
N ARG A 445 -3.32 -14.29 -24.80
CA ARG A 445 -2.43 -13.91 -25.90
C ARG A 445 -1.36 -12.90 -25.47
N SER A 446 -1.73 -11.94 -24.61
CA SER A 446 -0.81 -10.87 -24.16
C SER A 446 0.17 -11.35 -23.10
N VAL A 447 -0.26 -12.24 -22.20
CA VAL A 447 0.56 -12.81 -21.12
C VAL A 447 1.45 -13.95 -21.62
N GLY A 448 1.04 -14.67 -22.67
CA GLY A 448 1.77 -15.78 -23.29
C GLY A 448 1.67 -17.10 -22.52
N ASN A 449 1.62 -17.06 -21.19
CA ASN A 449 1.40 -18.23 -20.34
C ASN A 449 -0.01 -18.22 -19.71
N PRO A 450 -0.92 -19.13 -20.09
CA PRO A 450 -2.26 -19.22 -19.52
C PRO A 450 -2.28 -19.37 -18.00
N SER A 451 -1.34 -20.11 -17.41
CA SER A 451 -1.31 -20.36 -15.95
C SER A 451 -1.13 -19.06 -15.14
N LYS A 452 -0.48 -18.04 -15.71
CA LYS A 452 -0.34 -16.70 -15.12
C LYS A 452 -1.62 -15.86 -15.22
N VAL A 453 -2.59 -16.24 -16.06
CA VAL A 453 -3.88 -15.57 -16.13
C VAL A 453 -4.79 -16.15 -15.06
N LEU A 454 -5.24 -15.32 -14.12
CA LEU A 454 -6.19 -15.71 -13.08
C LEU A 454 -7.57 -15.12 -13.40
N MET A 455 -8.44 -15.89 -14.05
CA MET A 455 -9.79 -15.42 -14.38
C MET A 455 -10.68 -15.51 -13.14
N LYS A 456 -11.17 -14.36 -12.67
CA LYS A 456 -12.08 -14.27 -11.53
C LYS A 456 -13.52 -14.42 -12.00
N VAL A 457 -14.06 -15.60 -11.81
CA VAL A 457 -15.40 -15.99 -12.28
C VAL A 457 -16.42 -15.61 -11.22
N GLN A 458 -17.41 -14.82 -11.62
CA GLN A 458 -18.54 -14.46 -10.77
C GLN A 458 -19.42 -15.68 -10.53
N ILE A 459 -19.72 -15.98 -9.26
CA ILE A 459 -20.67 -17.04 -8.86
C ILE A 459 -21.86 -16.50 -8.06
N PHE A 460 -21.87 -15.20 -7.79
CA PHE A 460 -22.92 -14.52 -7.04
C PHE A 460 -23.14 -13.11 -7.59
N ASP A 461 -24.40 -12.73 -7.78
CA ASP A 461 -24.79 -11.38 -8.17
C ASP A 461 -25.14 -10.55 -6.94
N TRP A 462 -24.21 -9.70 -6.52
CA TRP A 462 -24.38 -8.82 -5.36
C TRP A 462 -25.53 -7.83 -5.51
N LYS A 463 -25.87 -7.45 -6.76
CA LYS A 463 -26.91 -6.46 -7.00
C LYS A 463 -28.30 -7.02 -6.68
N ASN A 464 -28.52 -8.28 -7.05
CA ASN A 464 -29.78 -8.99 -6.87
C ASN A 464 -29.76 -9.96 -5.68
N ASN A 465 -28.63 -10.07 -4.99
CA ASN A 465 -28.40 -10.99 -3.87
C ASN A 465 -28.69 -12.46 -4.27
N GLU A 466 -28.24 -12.85 -5.47
CA GLU A 466 -28.57 -14.12 -6.12
C GLU A 466 -27.33 -15.00 -6.33
N ILE A 467 -27.43 -16.29 -6.01
CA ILE A 467 -26.41 -17.29 -6.37
C ILE A 467 -26.63 -17.69 -7.82
N LEU A 468 -25.59 -17.62 -8.64
CA LEU A 468 -25.73 -17.89 -10.07
C LEU A 468 -26.00 -19.38 -10.35
N PRO A 469 -26.80 -19.70 -11.38
CA PRO A 469 -27.03 -21.08 -11.80
C PRO A 469 -25.70 -21.78 -12.19
N PRO A 470 -25.44 -23.02 -11.74
CA PRO A 470 -24.22 -23.74 -12.11
C PRO A 470 -24.00 -23.87 -13.63
N LYS A 471 -25.09 -24.09 -14.39
CA LYS A 471 -25.06 -24.15 -15.86
C LYS A 471 -24.56 -22.85 -16.51
N GLU A 472 -24.91 -21.70 -15.93
CA GLU A 472 -24.43 -20.40 -16.41
C GLU A 472 -22.93 -20.26 -16.18
N VAL A 473 -22.46 -20.60 -14.97
CA VAL A 473 -21.04 -20.58 -14.62
C VAL A 473 -20.24 -21.56 -15.49
N GLU A 474 -20.78 -22.76 -15.77
CA GLU A 474 -20.16 -23.71 -16.70
C GLU A 474 -20.01 -23.14 -18.11
N GLY A 475 -21.02 -22.43 -18.61
CA GLY A 475 -20.96 -21.80 -19.92
C GLY A 475 -19.85 -20.74 -20.01
N ILE A 476 -19.70 -19.92 -18.97
CA ILE A 476 -18.60 -18.95 -18.84
C ILE A 476 -17.26 -19.67 -18.82
N LEU A 477 -17.13 -20.72 -18.01
CA LEU A 477 -15.91 -21.52 -17.91
C LEU A 477 -15.52 -22.14 -19.24
N ASN A 478 -16.46 -22.68 -20.01
CA ASN A 478 -16.18 -23.24 -21.33
C ASN A 478 -15.57 -22.18 -22.27
N GLY A 479 -16.18 -20.98 -22.32
CA GLY A 479 -15.67 -19.88 -23.14
C GLY A 479 -14.27 -19.44 -22.74
N ILE A 480 -14.00 -19.36 -21.43
CA ILE A 480 -12.68 -18.99 -20.90
C ILE A 480 -11.64 -20.07 -21.21
N LEU A 481 -11.94 -21.34 -20.89
CA LEU A 481 -10.98 -22.45 -20.97
C LEU A 481 -10.67 -22.88 -22.40
N ASN A 482 -11.52 -22.53 -23.37
CA ASN A 482 -11.21 -22.67 -24.80
C ASN A 482 -9.98 -21.88 -25.25
N HIS A 483 -9.52 -20.92 -24.44
CA HIS A 483 -8.35 -20.10 -24.74
C HIS A 483 -7.10 -20.49 -23.92
N GLY A 484 -7.16 -21.59 -23.17
CA GLY A 484 -6.01 -22.15 -22.46
C GLY A 484 -6.35 -22.57 -21.03
N GLU A 485 -5.45 -23.34 -20.42
CA GLU A 485 -5.58 -23.78 -19.03
C GLU A 485 -5.24 -22.64 -18.06
N VAL A 486 -6.08 -21.61 -18.04
CA VAL A 486 -5.94 -20.47 -17.14
C VAL A 486 -6.16 -20.86 -15.68
N SER A 487 -5.56 -20.10 -14.78
CA SER A 487 -5.93 -20.15 -13.36
C SER A 487 -7.34 -19.56 -13.18
N LEU A 488 -8.09 -20.06 -12.20
CA LEU A 488 -9.46 -19.66 -11.91
C LEU A 488 -9.60 -19.18 -10.48
N ALA A 489 -10.43 -18.18 -10.24
CA ALA A 489 -10.85 -17.77 -8.89
C ALA A 489 -12.36 -17.56 -8.86
N PHE A 490 -13.07 -18.29 -8.00
CA PHE A 490 -14.51 -18.13 -7.84
C PHE A 490 -14.80 -17.04 -6.81
N PHE A 491 -15.49 -15.98 -7.23
CA PHE A 491 -15.72 -14.79 -6.40
C PHE A 491 -17.18 -14.30 -6.40
N PRO A 492 -17.66 -13.86 -5.22
CA PRO A 492 -17.22 -14.27 -3.90
C PRO A 492 -17.51 -15.76 -3.73
N TYR A 493 -16.60 -16.51 -3.09
CA TYR A 493 -16.93 -17.87 -2.68
C TYR A 493 -18.07 -17.83 -1.65
N ILE A 494 -19.09 -18.65 -1.88
CA ILE A 494 -20.24 -18.83 -1.00
C ILE A 494 -20.50 -20.33 -0.89
N GLU A 495 -20.65 -20.85 0.32
CA GLU A 495 -20.85 -22.29 0.61
C GLU A 495 -22.02 -22.89 -0.18
N LYS A 496 -23.10 -22.12 -0.34
CA LYS A 496 -24.31 -22.53 -1.05
C LYS A 496 -24.10 -22.79 -2.55
N PHE A 497 -23.02 -22.28 -3.15
CA PHE A 497 -22.72 -22.57 -4.55
C PHE A 497 -22.06 -23.95 -4.68
N PRO A 498 -22.61 -24.89 -5.46
CA PRO A 498 -22.15 -26.29 -5.49
C PRO A 498 -20.89 -26.45 -6.35
N LEU A 499 -19.75 -25.92 -5.91
CA LEU A 499 -18.52 -25.90 -6.71
C LEU A 499 -18.08 -27.31 -7.18
N HIS A 500 -18.34 -28.33 -6.37
CA HIS A 500 -18.07 -29.73 -6.71
C HIS A 500 -18.82 -30.23 -7.95
N SER A 501 -20.00 -29.66 -8.27
CA SER A 501 -20.82 -30.11 -9.40
C SER A 501 -20.20 -29.70 -10.74
N ILE A 502 -19.38 -28.65 -10.76
CA ILE A 502 -18.77 -28.10 -11.97
C ILE A 502 -17.25 -28.40 -12.04
N LYS A 503 -16.70 -29.16 -11.09
CA LYS A 503 -15.25 -29.41 -10.98
C LYS A 503 -14.62 -30.12 -12.17
N GLY A 504 -15.42 -30.92 -12.91
CA GLY A 504 -14.97 -31.60 -14.12
C GLY A 504 -14.49 -30.66 -15.23
N LYS A 505 -14.73 -29.35 -15.11
CA LYS A 505 -14.26 -28.35 -16.08
C LYS A 505 -12.77 -28.02 -15.96
N TRP A 506 -12.16 -28.20 -14.78
CA TRP A 506 -10.78 -27.78 -14.55
C TRP A 506 -9.89 -28.86 -13.93
N VAL A 507 -10.47 -30.00 -13.56
CA VAL A 507 -9.74 -31.21 -13.19
C VAL A 507 -9.64 -32.05 -14.46
N SER A 508 -8.47 -32.07 -15.11
CA SER A 508 -8.23 -33.00 -16.21
C SER A 508 -8.52 -34.42 -15.73
N PRO A 509 -9.14 -35.30 -16.53
CA PRO A 509 -9.03 -36.73 -16.28
C PRO A 509 -7.54 -37.02 -16.21
N SER A 510 -7.08 -37.58 -15.10
CA SER A 510 -5.70 -38.05 -14.95
C SER A 510 -5.31 -38.80 -16.23
N LYS A 511 -4.38 -38.23 -17.00
CA LYS A 511 -3.73 -38.93 -18.11
C LYS A 511 -2.72 -39.92 -17.56
#